data_AF-A0A928EZ08-F1
#
_entry.id   AF-A0A928EZ08-F1
#
_cell.length_a   1.000
_cell.length_b   1.000
_cell.length_c   1.000
_cell.angle_alpha   90.00
_cell.angle_beta   90.00
_cell.angle_gamma   90.00
#
_symmetry.space_group_name_H-M   'P 1'
#
loop_
_entity.id
_entity.type
_entity.pdbx_description
1 polymer ?
#
loop_
_entity_poly.entity_id
_entity_poly.type
_entity_poly.pdbx_seq_one_letter_code
_entity_poly.pdbx_strand_id
1 'polypeptide(L)'
;GCIGLIKAIDNFNTTLDVKFSTYAVPMIIGEVKRYLRDNTALRISRSLRDLAYRALQARDALTRETGKEPEIAEIAKALGEEKKEVERALEAIVEPVSLYDSVYGEGEDSVYVIDQIEGGETDEDWVESIALKDALARLGERERHILLMRFYRGKTQMEIAEEIGISQAQVSRLEKGALGKIRKML
;
A
#
# COMPACT_ATOMS: atom_id res chain seq x y z
N GLY A 1 -25.23 -19.35 -1.68
CA GLY A 1 -26.05 -20.57 -1.89
C GLY A 1 -27.32 -20.50 -1.08
N CYS A 2 -27.31 -20.99 0.16
CA CYS A 2 -28.50 -21.12 1.01
C CYS A 2 -29.25 -19.80 1.23
N ILE A 3 -28.55 -18.67 1.41
CA ILE A 3 -29.18 -17.34 1.53
C ILE A 3 -30.01 -16.99 0.28
N GLY A 4 -29.50 -17.31 -0.92
CA GLY A 4 -30.23 -17.06 -2.17
C GLY A 4 -31.46 -17.96 -2.32
N LEU A 5 -31.40 -19.19 -1.79
CA LEU A 5 -32.55 -20.10 -1.78
C LEU A 5 -33.63 -19.64 -0.78
N ILE A 6 -33.24 -19.19 0.42
CA ILE A 6 -34.18 -18.65 1.42
C ILE A 6 -34.93 -17.45 0.82
N LYS A 7 -34.21 -16.50 0.22
CA LYS A 7 -34.84 -15.35 -0.45
C LYS A 7 -35.74 -15.76 -1.60
N ALA A 8 -35.40 -16.83 -2.33
CA ALA A 8 -36.26 -17.37 -3.37
C ALA A 8 -37.56 -17.94 -2.83
N ILE A 9 -37.52 -18.65 -1.70
CA ILE A 9 -38.71 -19.16 -1.03
C ILE A 9 -39.60 -18.00 -0.54
N ASP A 10 -39.01 -16.99 0.11
CA ASP A 10 -39.76 -15.88 0.71
C ASP A 10 -40.49 -15.01 -0.33
N ASN A 11 -39.97 -14.92 -1.56
CA ASN A 11 -40.48 -14.02 -2.60
C ASN A 11 -41.17 -14.74 -3.78
N PHE A 12 -41.29 -16.07 -3.75
CA PHE A 12 -41.91 -16.81 -4.83
C PHE A 12 -43.44 -16.77 -4.75
N ASN A 13 -44.09 -16.37 -5.84
CA ASN A 13 -45.54 -16.35 -5.94
C ASN A 13 -46.06 -17.61 -6.64
N THR A 14 -46.81 -18.44 -5.91
CA THR A 14 -47.41 -19.68 -6.40
C THR A 14 -48.61 -19.47 -7.33
N THR A 15 -49.16 -18.25 -7.43
CA THR A 15 -50.23 -17.94 -8.37
C THR A 15 -49.74 -17.78 -9.81
N LEU A 16 -48.42 -17.70 -10.02
CA LEU A 16 -47.80 -17.63 -11.34
C LEU A 16 -47.53 -19.06 -11.83
N ASP A 17 -47.94 -19.37 -13.07
CA ASP A 17 -47.74 -20.69 -13.69
C ASP A 17 -46.30 -20.88 -14.17
N VAL A 18 -45.35 -20.82 -13.24
CA VAL A 18 -43.92 -21.02 -13.48
C VAL A 18 -43.35 -21.98 -12.44
N LYS A 19 -42.40 -22.81 -12.85
CA LYS A 19 -41.71 -23.70 -11.91
C LYS A 19 -40.84 -22.87 -10.96
N PHE A 20 -40.86 -23.21 -9.67
CA PHE A 20 -39.99 -22.59 -8.65
C PHE A 20 -38.52 -22.56 -9.07
N SER A 21 -38.03 -23.64 -9.70
CA SER A 21 -36.65 -23.72 -10.21
C SER A 21 -36.31 -22.60 -11.19
N THR A 22 -37.27 -22.16 -12.01
CA THR A 22 -37.08 -21.07 -12.99
C THR A 22 -36.81 -19.73 -12.30
N TYR A 23 -37.38 -19.51 -11.11
CA TYR A 23 -37.17 -18.30 -10.31
C TYR A 23 -35.97 -18.42 -9.37
N ALA A 24 -35.83 -19.57 -8.69
CA ALA A 24 -34.83 -19.77 -7.65
C ALA A 24 -33.40 -19.82 -8.20
N VAL A 25 -33.18 -20.43 -9.37
CA VAL A 25 -31.83 -20.61 -9.94
C VAL A 25 -31.15 -19.25 -10.23
N PRO A 26 -31.77 -18.30 -10.97
CA PRO A 26 -31.20 -16.97 -11.14
C PRO A 26 -30.92 -16.26 -9.82
N MET A 27 -31.79 -16.40 -8.83
CA MET A 27 -31.62 -15.73 -7.54
C MET A 27 -30.45 -16.29 -6.73
N ILE A 28 -30.29 -17.62 -6.70
CA ILE A 28 -29.16 -18.29 -6.04
C ILE A 28 -27.84 -17.89 -6.70
N ILE A 29 -27.78 -17.91 -8.04
CA ILE A 29 -26.58 -17.51 -8.79
C ILE A 29 -26.25 -16.04 -8.53
N GLY A 30 -27.25 -15.16 -8.56
CA GLY A 30 -27.08 -13.74 -8.25
C GLY A 30 -26.47 -13.54 -6.86
N GLU A 31 -26.92 -14.33 -5.88
CA GLU A 31 -26.45 -14.21 -4.50
C GLU A 31 -25.04 -14.75 -4.28
N VAL A 32 -24.66 -15.81 -4.99
CA VAL A 32 -23.28 -16.29 -5.03
C VAL A 32 -22.36 -15.26 -5.70
N LYS A 33 -22.76 -14.74 -6.86
CA LYS A 33 -22.01 -13.70 -7.57
C LYS A 33 -21.83 -12.43 -6.72
N ARG A 34 -22.88 -12.02 -5.99
CA ARG A 34 -22.79 -10.89 -5.06
C ARG A 34 -21.77 -11.15 -3.96
N TYR A 35 -21.83 -12.32 -3.31
CA TYR A 35 -20.90 -12.67 -2.24
C TYR A 35 -19.44 -12.71 -2.70
N LEU A 36 -19.15 -13.38 -3.81
CA LEU A 36 -17.79 -13.47 -4.37
C LEU A 36 -17.24 -12.09 -4.72
N ARG A 37 -18.09 -11.19 -5.22
CA ARG A 37 -17.69 -9.83 -5.57
C ARG A 37 -17.43 -8.95 -4.34
N ASP A 38 -18.20 -9.15 -3.28
CA ASP A 38 -18.16 -8.29 -2.09
C ASP A 38 -17.10 -8.76 -1.07
N ASN A 39 -16.62 -10.02 -1.17
CA ASN A 39 -15.68 -10.64 -0.24
C ASN A 39 -14.30 -10.92 -0.86
N THR A 40 -13.69 -9.89 -1.45
CA THR A 40 -12.30 -9.93 -1.98
C THR A 40 -11.33 -9.35 -0.93
N ALA A 41 -10.07 -9.81 -0.93
CA ALA A 41 -9.02 -9.33 -0.02
C ALA A 41 -8.86 -7.79 -0.03
N LEU A 42 -9.09 -7.15 -1.18
CA LEU A 42 -9.12 -5.70 -1.34
C LEU A 42 -10.52 -5.22 -1.71
N ARG A 43 -11.06 -4.30 -0.90
CA ARG A 43 -12.35 -3.67 -1.17
C ARG A 43 -12.17 -2.54 -2.19
N ILE A 44 -12.67 -2.78 -3.40
CA ILE A 44 -12.62 -1.82 -4.52
C ILE A 44 -14.00 -1.19 -4.73
N SER A 45 -14.05 0.06 -5.21
CA SER A 45 -15.33 0.73 -5.50
C SER A 45 -16.04 0.05 -6.68
N ARG A 46 -17.38 0.09 -6.67
CA ARG A 46 -18.19 -0.57 -7.70
C ARG A 46 -17.97 0.02 -9.09
N SER A 47 -17.90 1.34 -9.19
CA SER A 47 -17.68 2.04 -10.46
C SER A 47 -16.34 1.68 -11.08
N LEU A 48 -15.28 1.59 -10.27
CA LEU A 48 -13.94 1.28 -10.74
C LEU A 48 -13.86 -0.16 -11.27
N ARG A 49 -14.48 -1.12 -10.57
CA ARG A 49 -14.54 -2.51 -11.02
C ARG A 49 -15.39 -2.70 -12.27
N ASP A 50 -16.51 -1.99 -12.38
CA ASP A 50 -17.35 -2.01 -13.60
C ASP A 50 -16.57 -1.47 -14.81
N LEU A 51 -15.89 -0.34 -14.64
CA LEU A 51 -15.02 0.22 -15.67
C LEU A 51 -13.91 -0.76 -16.07
N ALA A 52 -13.30 -1.46 -15.11
CA ALA A 52 -12.28 -2.47 -15.38
C ALA A 52 -12.82 -3.63 -16.22
N TYR A 53 -14.00 -4.15 -15.91
CA TYR A 53 -14.62 -5.22 -16.71
C TYR A 53 -15.00 -4.75 -18.11
N ARG A 54 -15.53 -3.53 -18.25
CA ARG A 54 -15.79 -2.93 -19.58
C ARG A 54 -14.49 -2.77 -20.37
N ALA A 55 -13.39 -2.38 -19.72
CA ALA A 55 -12.06 -2.27 -20.32
C ALA A 55 -11.50 -3.62 -20.78
N LEU A 56 -11.65 -4.68 -19.98
CA LEU A 56 -11.26 -6.03 -20.40
C LEU A 56 -12.07 -6.51 -21.62
N GLN A 57 -13.38 -6.28 -21.64
CA GLN A 57 -14.23 -6.63 -22.78
C GLN A 57 -13.86 -5.85 -24.04
N ALA A 58 -13.61 -4.55 -23.91
CA ALA A 58 -13.18 -3.69 -25.01
C ALA A 58 -11.80 -4.12 -25.55
N ARG A 59 -10.86 -4.46 -24.66
CA ARG A 59 -9.57 -5.04 -25.04
C ARG A 59 -9.76 -6.31 -25.87
N ASP A 60 -10.54 -7.27 -25.38
CA ASP A 60 -10.76 -8.55 -26.08
C ASP A 60 -11.51 -8.38 -27.41
N ALA A 61 -12.36 -7.36 -27.54
CA ALA A 61 -13.00 -7.01 -28.81
C ALA A 61 -11.99 -6.42 -29.80
N LEU A 62 -11.20 -5.43 -29.38
CA LEU A 62 -10.18 -4.79 -30.20
C LEU A 62 -9.07 -5.76 -30.62
N THR A 63 -8.66 -6.69 -29.75
CA THR A 63 -7.70 -7.74 -30.09
C THR A 63 -8.22 -8.64 -31.20
N ARG A 64 -9.52 -8.98 -31.18
CA ARG A 64 -10.15 -9.79 -32.23
C ARG A 64 -10.27 -9.05 -33.55
N GLU A 65 -10.51 -7.75 -33.54
CA GLU A 65 -10.64 -6.94 -34.75
C GLU A 65 -9.30 -6.61 -35.40
N THR A 66 -8.30 -6.24 -34.60
CA THR A 66 -7.00 -5.76 -35.09
C THR A 66 -5.95 -6.87 -35.20
N GLY A 67 -6.20 -8.03 -34.57
CA GLY A 67 -5.25 -9.14 -34.49
C GLY A 67 -4.00 -8.84 -33.67
N LYS A 68 -4.00 -7.75 -32.88
CA LYS A 68 -2.89 -7.30 -32.04
C LYS A 68 -3.40 -6.85 -30.68
N GLU A 69 -2.51 -6.84 -29.70
CA GLU A 69 -2.81 -6.28 -28.36
C GLU A 69 -3.06 -4.76 -28.49
N PRO A 70 -4.23 -4.24 -28.10
CA PRO A 70 -4.54 -2.82 -28.19
C PRO A 70 -3.86 -2.04 -27.07
N GLU A 71 -3.50 -0.78 -27.35
CA GLU A 71 -2.99 0.12 -26.32
C GLU A 71 -4.11 0.60 -25.39
N ILE A 72 -3.75 0.96 -24.14
CA ILE A 72 -4.70 1.52 -23.16
C ILE A 72 -5.43 2.76 -23.72
N ALA A 73 -4.75 3.57 -24.54
CA ALA A 73 -5.37 4.72 -25.19
C ALA A 73 -6.48 4.34 -26.18
N GLU A 74 -6.34 3.21 -26.89
CA GLU A 74 -7.34 2.70 -27.83
C GLU A 74 -8.55 2.14 -27.10
N ILE A 75 -8.31 1.41 -26.00
CA ILE A 75 -9.36 0.91 -25.10
C ILE A 75 -10.15 2.09 -24.51
N ALA A 76 -9.47 3.11 -24.01
CA ALA A 76 -10.10 4.30 -23.46
C ALA A 76 -10.95 5.05 -24.50
N LYS A 77 -10.44 5.19 -25.73
CA LYS A 77 -11.17 5.79 -26.84
C LYS A 77 -12.42 4.98 -27.21
N ALA A 78 -12.34 3.65 -27.20
CA ALA A 78 -13.49 2.77 -27.48
C ALA A 78 -14.59 2.88 -26.40
N LEU A 79 -14.20 3.14 -25.15
CA LEU A 79 -15.12 3.30 -24.02
C LEU A 79 -15.65 4.72 -23.83
N GLY A 80 -15.01 5.72 -24.43
CA GLY A 80 -15.32 7.13 -24.21
C GLY A 80 -14.87 7.64 -22.82
N GLU A 81 -13.86 6.99 -22.24
CA GLU A 81 -13.35 7.27 -20.88
C GLU A 81 -11.94 7.88 -20.97
N GLU A 82 -11.47 8.51 -19.90
CA GLU A 82 -10.09 9.03 -19.85
C GLU A 82 -9.09 7.86 -19.72
N LYS A 83 -7.96 7.92 -20.45
CA LYS A 83 -6.89 6.91 -20.39
C LYS A 83 -6.49 6.57 -18.95
N LYS A 84 -6.33 7.61 -18.11
CA LYS A 84 -5.91 7.49 -16.72
C LYS A 84 -6.93 6.73 -15.86
N GLU A 85 -8.22 6.92 -16.10
CA GLU A 85 -9.28 6.22 -15.37
C GLU A 85 -9.36 4.74 -15.77
N VAL A 86 -9.14 4.44 -17.06
CA VAL A 86 -9.05 3.06 -17.54
C VAL A 86 -7.82 2.34 -16.98
N GLU A 87 -6.66 2.99 -16.98
CA GLU A 87 -5.42 2.47 -16.39
C GLU A 87 -5.60 2.15 -14.90
N ARG A 88 -6.12 3.10 -14.13
CA ARG A 88 -6.43 2.94 -12.72
C ARG A 88 -7.45 1.82 -12.47
N ALA A 89 -8.45 1.68 -13.33
CA ALA A 89 -9.45 0.62 -13.21
C ALA A 89 -8.85 -0.77 -13.45
N LEU A 90 -7.99 -0.92 -14.46
CA LEU A 90 -7.31 -2.17 -14.76
C LEU A 90 -6.32 -2.56 -13.64
N GLU A 91 -5.57 -1.60 -13.09
CA GLU A 91 -4.70 -1.85 -11.92
C GLU A 91 -5.49 -2.29 -10.69
N ALA A 92 -6.68 -1.73 -10.48
CA ALA A 92 -7.47 -1.99 -9.28
C ALA A 92 -8.00 -3.43 -9.18
N ILE A 93 -8.08 -4.17 -10.28
CA ILE A 93 -8.58 -5.55 -10.29
C ILE A 93 -7.46 -6.61 -10.25
N VAL A 94 -6.19 -6.19 -10.20
CA VAL A 94 -5.06 -7.11 -10.10
C VAL A 94 -5.10 -7.81 -8.73
N GLU A 95 -5.04 -9.14 -8.74
CA GLU A 95 -4.95 -9.92 -7.51
C GLU A 95 -3.56 -9.75 -6.89
N PRO A 96 -3.47 -9.48 -5.58
CA PRO A 96 -2.19 -9.34 -4.92
C PRO A 96 -1.42 -10.67 -4.95
N VAL A 97 -0.11 -10.59 -5.18
CA VAL A 97 0.80 -11.73 -5.09
C VAL A 97 0.93 -12.17 -3.64
N SER A 98 1.03 -13.47 -3.39
CA SER A 98 1.23 -13.98 -2.04
C SER A 98 2.69 -13.77 -1.62
N LEU A 99 2.88 -13.29 -0.40
CA LEU A 99 4.22 -13.10 0.18
C LEU A 99 4.99 -14.41 0.34
N TYR A 100 4.28 -15.53 0.37
CA TYR A 100 4.83 -16.89 0.53
C TYR A 100 4.94 -17.62 -0.81
N ASP A 101 4.80 -16.92 -1.93
CA ASP A 101 5.08 -17.51 -3.23
C ASP A 101 6.60 -17.62 -3.41
N SER A 102 7.09 -18.78 -3.86
CA SER A 102 8.52 -19.00 -4.15
C SER A 102 8.91 -18.26 -5.43
N VAL A 103 9.94 -17.44 -5.34
CA VAL A 103 10.55 -16.68 -6.44
C VAL A 103 11.68 -17.47 -7.10
N TYR A 104 12.35 -18.36 -6.34
CA TYR A 104 13.47 -19.17 -6.82
C TYR A 104 13.69 -20.41 -5.95
N GLY A 105 14.02 -21.56 -6.58
CA GLY A 105 14.30 -22.84 -5.91
C GLY A 105 13.04 -23.65 -5.56
N GLU A 106 13.14 -24.98 -5.67
CA GLU A 106 12.12 -25.94 -5.20
C GLU A 106 12.62 -26.65 -3.93
N GLY A 107 11.95 -26.49 -2.79
CA GLY A 107 12.22 -27.26 -1.57
C GLY A 107 12.61 -26.41 -0.36
N GLU A 108 13.53 -26.90 0.46
CA GLU A 108 13.97 -26.26 1.72
C GLU A 108 14.74 -24.95 1.50
N ASP A 109 15.33 -24.76 0.31
CA ASP A 109 16.11 -23.57 -0.09
C ASP A 109 15.29 -22.59 -0.96
N SER A 110 13.96 -22.65 -0.93
CA SER A 110 13.12 -21.73 -1.68
C SER A 110 13.22 -20.30 -1.14
N VAL A 111 13.51 -19.34 -2.02
CA VAL A 111 13.43 -17.90 -1.72
C VAL A 111 12.01 -17.45 -1.97
N TYR A 112 11.38 -16.82 -0.99
CA TYR A 112 10.00 -16.35 -1.07
C TYR A 112 9.92 -14.86 -1.38
N VAL A 113 8.77 -14.40 -1.88
CA VAL A 113 8.53 -12.96 -2.17
C VAL A 113 8.81 -12.11 -0.93
N ILE A 114 8.46 -12.59 0.27
CA ILE A 114 8.73 -11.90 1.54
C ILE A 114 10.22 -11.64 1.80
N ASP A 115 11.11 -12.51 1.33
CA ASP A 115 12.55 -12.41 1.58
C ASP A 115 13.21 -11.31 0.73
N GLN A 116 12.53 -10.87 -0.33
CA GLN A 116 12.98 -9.79 -1.22
C GLN A 116 12.41 -8.42 -0.82
N ILE A 117 11.48 -8.39 0.13
CA ILE A 117 10.92 -7.15 0.65
C ILE A 117 11.83 -6.69 1.78
N GLU A 118 12.59 -5.63 1.55
CA GLU A 118 13.34 -4.95 2.62
C GLU A 118 12.36 -4.51 3.71
N GLY A 119 12.42 -5.17 4.86
CA GLY A 119 11.67 -4.80 6.06
C GLY A 119 12.25 -3.53 6.67
N GLY A 120 11.38 -2.61 7.09
CA GLY A 120 11.79 -1.41 7.82
C GLY A 120 12.45 -1.77 9.16
N GLU A 121 13.56 -1.10 9.43
CA GLU A 121 14.52 -1.31 10.52
C GLU A 121 15.34 -2.61 10.40
N THR A 122 16.51 -2.45 9.83
CA THR A 122 17.59 -3.43 9.67
C THR A 122 18.38 -3.57 10.99
N ASP A 123 19.08 -4.69 11.20
CA ASP A 123 20.04 -4.83 12.31
C ASP A 123 21.10 -3.69 12.33
N GLU A 124 21.40 -3.14 11.15
CA GLU A 124 22.25 -1.96 10.95
C GLU A 124 21.71 -0.72 11.67
N ASP A 125 20.39 -0.48 11.64
CA ASP A 125 19.75 0.64 12.33
C ASP A 125 19.88 0.53 13.86
N TRP A 126 19.88 -0.69 14.38
CA TRP A 126 20.07 -0.95 15.81
C TRP A 126 21.52 -0.71 16.25
N VAL A 127 22.48 -1.13 15.44
CA VAL A 127 23.92 -0.91 15.69
C VAL A 127 24.26 0.58 15.61
N GLU A 128 23.73 1.30 14.62
CA GLU A 128 23.89 2.76 14.52
C GLU A 128 23.28 3.49 15.72
N SER A 129 22.11 3.06 16.20
CA SER A 129 21.47 3.61 17.41
C SER A 129 22.33 3.43 18.67
N ILE A 130 22.99 2.27 18.81
CA ILE A 130 23.91 2.00 19.93
C ILE A 130 25.17 2.87 19.81
N ALA A 131 25.78 2.93 18.63
CA ALA A 131 26.97 3.74 18.37
C ALA A 131 26.70 5.24 18.62
N LEU A 132 25.55 5.74 18.19
CA LEU A 132 25.12 7.12 18.42
C LEU A 132 24.90 7.41 19.91
N LYS A 133 24.29 6.47 20.66
CA LYS A 133 24.10 6.61 22.10
C LYS A 133 25.44 6.69 22.85
N ASP A 134 26.41 5.86 22.48
CA ASP A 134 27.75 5.91 23.08
C ASP A 134 28.50 7.21 22.71
N ALA A 135 28.42 7.64 21.45
CA ALA A 135 29.01 8.91 21.01
C ALA A 135 28.41 10.12 21.76
N LEU A 136 27.09 10.14 21.99
CA LEU A 136 26.42 11.17 22.78
C LEU A 136 26.80 11.13 24.27
N ALA A 137 27.07 9.95 24.83
CA ALA A 137 27.50 9.79 26.23
C ALA A 137 28.92 10.32 26.47
N ARG A 138 29.78 10.29 25.43
CA ARG A 138 31.16 10.80 25.47
C ARG A 138 31.28 12.31 25.26
N LEU A 139 30.19 12.99 24.90
CA LEU A 139 30.18 14.45 24.80
C LEU A 139 30.19 15.12 26.16
N GLY A 140 30.74 16.34 26.22
CA GLY A 140 30.62 17.16 27.42
C GLY A 140 29.16 17.50 27.72
N GLU A 141 28.82 17.65 28.99
CA GLU A 141 27.44 17.90 29.45
C GLU A 141 26.77 19.08 28.72
N ARG A 142 27.55 20.15 28.49
CA ARG A 142 27.12 21.36 27.78
C ARG A 142 26.87 21.11 26.28
N GLU A 143 27.69 20.30 25.63
CA GLU A 143 27.54 19.93 24.21
C GLU A 143 26.30 19.05 24.02
N ARG A 144 26.14 18.04 24.88
CA ARG A 144 24.98 17.15 24.90
C ARG A 144 23.68 17.92 25.13
N HIS A 145 23.69 18.87 26.06
CA HIS A 145 22.52 19.71 26.35
C HIS A 145 22.12 20.59 25.14
N ILE A 146 23.08 21.19 24.45
CA ILE A 146 22.85 21.96 23.21
C ILE A 146 22.24 21.05 22.12
N LEU A 147 22.80 19.86 21.89
CA LEU A 147 22.26 18.93 20.88
C LEU A 147 20.85 18.44 21.24
N LEU A 148 20.57 18.15 22.51
CA LEU A 148 19.23 17.78 22.96
C LEU A 148 18.22 18.89 22.66
N MET A 149 18.55 20.14 22.98
CA MET A 149 17.63 21.26 22.70
C MET A 149 17.45 21.50 21.20
N ARG A 150 18.51 21.33 20.42
CA ARG A 150 18.52 21.54 18.97
C ARG A 150 17.74 20.46 18.21
N PHE A 151 18.04 19.20 18.46
CA PHE A 151 17.57 18.07 17.65
C PHE A 151 16.40 17.31 18.28
N TYR A 152 16.28 17.29 19.61
CA TYR A 152 15.17 16.61 20.29
C TYR A 152 14.03 17.58 20.65
N ARG A 153 14.35 18.80 21.10
CA ARG A 153 13.33 19.83 21.43
C ARG A 153 13.05 20.83 20.31
N GLY A 154 13.77 20.74 19.19
CA GLY A 154 13.53 21.58 18.00
C GLY A 154 13.83 23.07 18.15
N LYS A 155 14.62 23.49 19.15
CA LYS A 155 14.91 24.90 19.40
C LYS A 155 15.89 25.49 18.38
N THR A 156 15.70 26.77 18.07
CA THR A 156 16.64 27.57 17.28
C THR A 156 17.91 27.86 18.08
N GLN A 157 19.02 28.15 17.40
CA GLN A 157 20.28 28.50 18.06
C GLN A 157 20.16 29.81 18.87
N MET A 158 19.24 30.71 18.49
CA MET A 158 18.96 31.94 19.24
C MET A 158 18.22 31.62 20.55
N GLU A 159 17.19 30.78 20.52
CA GLU A 159 16.49 30.34 21.74
C GLU A 159 17.41 29.57 22.69
N ILE A 160 18.31 28.75 22.14
CA ILE A 160 19.33 28.04 22.94
C ILE A 160 20.34 29.03 23.55
N ALA A 161 20.73 30.06 22.80
CA ALA A 161 21.65 31.10 23.27
C ALA A 161 21.06 31.89 24.44
N GLU A 162 19.77 32.24 24.37
CA GLU A 162 19.03 32.90 25.44
C GLU A 162 18.92 32.02 26.69
N GLU A 163 18.62 30.73 26.54
CA GLU A 163 18.46 29.79 27.66
C GLU A 163 19.78 29.47 28.39
N ILE A 164 20.89 29.37 27.65
CA ILE A 164 22.22 29.05 28.21
C ILE A 164 23.00 30.33 28.62
N GLY A 165 22.55 31.52 28.20
CA GLY A 165 23.21 32.79 28.50
C GLY A 165 24.53 33.00 27.75
N ILE A 166 24.59 32.60 26.47
CA ILE A 166 25.77 32.77 25.60
C ILE A 166 25.35 33.36 24.25
N SER A 167 26.31 33.77 23.41
CA SER A 167 25.97 34.28 22.08
C SER A 167 25.59 33.15 21.11
N GLN A 168 24.73 33.44 20.12
CA GLN A 168 24.38 32.50 19.06
C GLN A 168 25.61 31.97 18.32
N ALA A 169 26.62 32.83 18.09
CA ALA A 169 27.88 32.41 17.47
C ALA A 169 28.64 31.38 18.33
N GLN A 170 28.56 31.47 19.66
CA GLN A 170 29.13 30.46 20.57
C GLN A 170 28.33 29.16 20.54
N VAL A 171 27.00 29.22 20.51
CA VAL A 171 26.13 28.03 20.33
C VAL A 171 26.48 27.31 19.02
N SER A 172 26.59 28.06 17.92
CA SER A 172 26.95 27.51 16.59
C SER A 172 28.31 26.80 16.61
N ARG A 173 29.32 27.37 17.28
CA ARG A 173 30.65 26.75 17.44
C ARG A 173 30.58 25.47 18.27
N LEU A 174 29.85 25.47 19.38
CA LEU A 174 29.68 24.31 20.25
C LEU A 174 28.90 23.18 19.56
N GLU A 175 27.82 23.50 18.85
CA GLU A 175 27.05 22.55 18.05
C GLU A 175 27.92 21.91 16.96
N LYS A 176 28.65 22.72 16.18
CA LYS A 176 29.55 22.22 15.14
C LYS A 176 30.69 21.38 15.71
N GLY A 177 31.23 21.77 16.87
CA GLY A 177 32.25 21.00 17.59
C GLY A 177 31.71 19.65 18.07
N ALA A 178 30.52 19.62 18.65
CA ALA A 178 29.86 18.41 19.14
C ALA A 178 29.55 17.44 17.98
N LEU A 179 28.96 17.93 16.88
CA LEU A 179 28.71 17.14 15.68
C LEU A 179 30.01 16.59 15.06
N GLY A 180 31.08 17.39 15.07
CA GLY A 180 32.40 16.96 14.62
C GLY A 180 33.02 15.87 15.49
N LYS A 181 32.73 15.84 16.80
CA LYS A 181 33.14 14.76 17.70
C LYS A 181 32.34 13.49 17.46
N ILE A 182 31.01 13.59 17.35
CA ILE A 182 30.14 12.45 17.04
C ILE A 182 30.60 11.77 15.74
N ARG A 183 30.83 12.54 14.67
CA ARG A 183 31.30 12.02 13.37
C ARG A 183 32.67 11.33 13.42
N LYS A 184 33.49 11.56 14.45
CA LYS A 184 34.77 10.85 14.62
C LYS A 184 34.64 9.57 15.46
N MET A 185 33.52 9.42 16.16
CA MET A 185 33.24 8.29 17.06
C MET A 185 32.35 7.25 16.39
N LEU A 186 31.51 7.69 15.45
CA LEU A 186 30.85 6.88 14.42
C LEU A 186 31.87 6.59 13.31
#